data_AF-A0A960XK56-F1
#
_entry.id   AF-A0A960XK56-F1
#
_cell.length_a   1.000
_cell.length_b   1.000
_cell.length_c   1.000
_cell.angle_alpha   90.00
_cell.angle_beta   90.00
_cell.angle_gamma   90.00
#
_symmetry.space_group_name_H-M   'P 1'
#
loop_
_entity.id
_entity.type
_entity.pdbx_description
1 polymer ?
#
loop_
_entity_poly.entity_id
_entity_poly.type
_entity_poly.pdbx_seq_one_letter_code
_entity_poly.pdbx_strand_id
1 'polypeptide(L)'
;MWVADDENEILRLYSRHASGLPVEAIDFTPFLDLADIEDGDPREVDIEASTRVGNRLFWIGSHSHANIGESRTNRSRIFVTDMTGAGPQSALTYVGRYDHLKEDLVAWDHENHHGLGADYFGLLDSVAEDVPPKAPDGSGWSIEGLAMMPGSTSGAYVAFRAPIVPAARRAFALVVPVLNFTELAAGNGPPRSAIFGIPIELDLYGRGIRSLEGDGHGYLIIAGPAGPAPTSYPQDFRLYTWNGRPGDAPQELAADLTGLNPEGIVALPPHPWTAASRVQIISDNGQWRFYGDDTRAKSLPYPEWKKCRCDTVEFGDAVDPSPVILRMELAGNTLTLVWRAPPSTDCRIESSVELPTEDWTPLPGEAVQDGPFSQQTLSIDRMASRFFRLRCLAVP
;
A
#
# COMPACT_ATOMS: atom_id res chain seq x y z
N MET A 1 5.34 -21.87 -3.82
CA MET A 1 4.59 -20.61 -3.88
C MET A 1 4.87 -20.00 -5.23
N TRP A 2 3.84 -19.65 -5.98
CA TRP A 2 4.00 -18.82 -7.17
C TRP A 2 4.27 -17.39 -6.72
N VAL A 3 5.26 -16.76 -7.35
CA VAL A 3 5.73 -15.42 -7.04
C VAL A 3 5.86 -14.67 -8.36
N ALA A 4 5.26 -13.49 -8.41
CA ALA A 4 5.46 -12.55 -9.50
C ALA A 4 6.68 -11.65 -9.22
N ASP A 5 7.20 -11.05 -10.28
CA ASP A 5 8.32 -10.11 -10.26
C ASP A 5 7.80 -8.80 -10.84
N ASP A 6 8.11 -7.67 -10.23
CA ASP A 6 7.72 -6.36 -10.73
C ASP A 6 8.52 -5.98 -11.98
N GLU A 7 9.63 -6.66 -12.26
CA GLU A 7 10.51 -6.34 -13.39
C GLU A 7 10.24 -7.20 -14.65
N ASN A 8 9.25 -8.12 -14.65
CA ASN A 8 8.87 -8.95 -15.83
C ASN A 8 7.61 -9.81 -15.61
N GLU A 9 7.07 -10.36 -16.71
CA GLU A 9 5.85 -11.18 -16.74
C GLU A 9 6.12 -12.68 -16.49
N ILE A 10 7.23 -13.00 -15.82
CA ILE A 10 7.60 -14.39 -15.53
C ILE A 10 7.15 -14.76 -14.12
N LEU A 11 6.16 -15.65 -14.03
CA LEU A 11 5.74 -16.20 -12.75
C LEU A 11 6.64 -17.37 -12.37
N ARG A 12 7.14 -17.34 -11.13
CA ARG A 12 8.17 -18.27 -10.64
C ARG A 12 7.66 -19.10 -9.47
N LEU A 13 7.89 -20.40 -9.50
CA LEU A 13 7.52 -21.32 -8.43
C LEU A 13 8.69 -21.54 -7.47
N TYR A 14 8.58 -21.06 -6.24
CA TYR A 14 9.60 -21.23 -5.20
C TYR A 14 9.19 -22.22 -4.11
N SER A 15 10.18 -22.87 -3.49
CA SER A 15 9.98 -23.58 -2.22
C SER A 15 9.69 -22.58 -1.10
N ARG A 16 8.72 -22.90 -0.24
CA ARG A 16 8.42 -22.11 0.97
C ARG A 16 9.35 -22.43 2.15
N HIS A 17 10.14 -23.49 2.03
CA HIS A 17 10.90 -24.09 3.14
C HIS A 17 12.41 -24.14 2.89
N ALA A 18 12.84 -23.82 1.67
CA ALA A 18 14.25 -23.84 1.30
C ALA A 18 14.55 -22.65 0.38
N SER A 19 15.61 -21.92 0.69
CA SER A 19 16.17 -20.93 -0.23
C SER A 19 16.79 -21.61 -1.44
N GLY A 20 16.58 -21.06 -2.64
CA GLY A 20 17.13 -21.60 -3.86
C GLY A 20 16.53 -20.94 -5.10
N LEU A 21 16.98 -21.39 -6.27
CA LEU A 21 16.42 -21.01 -7.55
C LEU A 21 14.95 -21.45 -7.67
N PRO A 22 14.15 -20.79 -8.52
CA PRO A 22 12.80 -21.25 -8.79
C PRO A 22 12.82 -22.67 -9.37
N VAL A 23 11.84 -23.47 -8.95
CA VAL A 23 11.58 -24.83 -9.45
C VAL A 23 11.02 -24.80 -10.87
N GLU A 24 10.25 -23.75 -11.17
CA GLU A 24 9.63 -23.51 -12.47
C GLU A 24 9.51 -22.01 -12.72
N ALA A 25 9.54 -21.62 -13.98
CA ALA A 25 9.33 -20.25 -14.43
C ALA A 25 8.51 -20.29 -15.73
N ILE A 26 7.42 -19.53 -15.77
CA ILE A 26 6.51 -19.47 -16.92
C ILE A 26 6.42 -18.00 -17.37
N ASP A 27 6.79 -17.76 -18.62
CA ASP A 27 6.70 -16.45 -19.25
C ASP A 27 5.30 -16.21 -19.81
N PHE A 28 4.62 -15.17 -19.29
CA PHE A 28 3.28 -14.78 -19.72
C PHE A 28 3.25 -13.64 -20.74
N THR A 29 4.40 -13.06 -21.10
CA THR A 29 4.52 -11.97 -22.08
C THR A 29 3.67 -12.19 -23.34
N PRO A 30 3.68 -13.38 -23.99
CA PRO A 30 2.93 -13.60 -25.23
C PRO A 30 1.40 -13.48 -25.12
N PHE A 31 0.85 -13.51 -23.90
CA PHE A 31 -0.60 -13.50 -23.66
C PHE A 31 -1.15 -12.11 -23.30
N LEU A 32 -0.27 -11.15 -23.00
CA LEU A 32 -0.65 -9.92 -22.31
C LEU A 32 -0.81 -8.70 -23.23
N ASP A 33 -0.48 -8.85 -24.52
CA ASP A 33 -0.62 -7.80 -25.55
C ASP A 33 -0.02 -6.48 -25.08
N LEU A 34 1.27 -6.58 -24.80
CA LEU A 34 2.09 -5.51 -24.27
C LEU A 34 2.53 -4.62 -25.44
N ALA A 35 1.93 -3.43 -25.52
CA ALA A 35 2.10 -2.51 -26.65
C ALA A 35 3.07 -1.35 -26.33
N ASP A 36 3.38 -1.11 -25.05
CA ASP A 36 4.44 -0.21 -24.63
C ASP A 36 5.80 -0.92 -24.77
N ILE A 37 6.58 -0.53 -25.79
CA ILE A 37 7.82 -1.20 -26.21
C ILE A 37 9.01 -0.25 -26.03
N GLU A 38 10.11 -0.75 -25.48
CA GLU A 38 11.40 -0.07 -25.33
C GLU A 38 12.51 -0.92 -25.93
N ASP A 39 13.29 -0.35 -26.84
CA ASP A 39 14.41 -1.02 -27.51
C ASP A 39 14.06 -2.38 -28.18
N GLY A 40 12.78 -2.58 -28.50
CA GLY A 40 12.27 -3.79 -29.15
C GLY A 40 11.64 -4.80 -28.19
N ASP A 41 11.73 -4.58 -26.87
CA ASP A 41 11.17 -5.43 -25.83
C ASP A 41 9.96 -4.76 -25.15
N PRO A 42 8.92 -5.51 -24.76
CA PRO A 42 7.81 -4.96 -24.00
C PRO A 42 8.27 -4.52 -22.61
N ARG A 43 7.83 -3.34 -22.20
CA ARG A 43 7.98 -2.87 -20.82
C ARG A 43 7.09 -3.67 -19.87
N GLU A 44 7.52 -3.76 -18.63
CA GLU A 44 6.90 -4.61 -17.62
C GLU A 44 5.45 -4.19 -17.26
N VAL A 45 4.68 -5.18 -16.81
CA VAL A 45 3.37 -5.05 -16.19
C VAL A 45 3.48 -4.55 -14.75
N ASP A 46 4.65 -4.70 -14.10
CA ASP A 46 4.88 -4.27 -12.72
C ASP A 46 3.87 -5.00 -11.81
N ILE A 47 3.94 -6.34 -11.75
CA ILE A 47 2.94 -7.18 -11.07
C ILE A 47 3.11 -7.05 -9.56
N GLU A 48 2.14 -6.43 -8.88
CA GLU A 48 2.27 -6.04 -7.46
C GLU A 48 1.37 -6.86 -6.53
N ALA A 49 0.27 -7.43 -7.04
CA ALA A 49 -0.66 -8.16 -6.18
C ALA A 49 -1.31 -9.36 -6.86
N SER A 50 -1.78 -10.29 -6.03
CA SER A 50 -2.49 -11.47 -6.50
C SER A 50 -3.57 -11.89 -5.52
N THR A 51 -4.61 -12.55 -6.01
CA THR A 51 -5.57 -13.26 -5.15
C THR A 51 -6.05 -14.52 -5.85
N ARG A 52 -6.89 -15.33 -5.21
CA ARG A 52 -7.39 -16.56 -5.83
C ARG A 52 -8.82 -16.93 -5.44
N VAL A 53 -9.50 -17.61 -6.35
CA VAL A 53 -10.76 -18.32 -6.11
C VAL A 53 -10.57 -19.77 -6.52
N GLY A 54 -10.50 -20.67 -5.53
CA GLY A 54 -10.17 -22.08 -5.78
C GLY A 54 -8.81 -22.22 -6.46
N ASN A 55 -8.81 -22.76 -7.68
CA ASN A 55 -7.62 -22.95 -8.51
C ASN A 55 -7.35 -21.81 -9.48
N ARG A 56 -8.22 -20.80 -9.56
CA ARG A 56 -8.02 -19.63 -10.42
C ARG A 56 -7.29 -18.54 -9.64
N LEU A 57 -6.14 -18.13 -10.16
CA LEU A 57 -5.32 -17.06 -9.62
C LEU A 57 -5.50 -15.82 -10.48
N PHE A 58 -5.56 -14.68 -9.83
CA PHE A 58 -5.68 -13.36 -10.43
C PHE A 58 -4.44 -12.56 -10.08
N TRP A 59 -3.89 -11.86 -11.06
CA TRP A 59 -2.69 -11.07 -10.97
C TRP A 59 -3.01 -9.66 -11.44
N ILE A 60 -2.50 -8.64 -10.76
CA ILE A 60 -2.73 -7.24 -11.12
C ILE A 60 -1.40 -6.48 -11.13
N GLY A 61 -1.19 -5.70 -12.18
CA GLY A 61 -0.10 -4.73 -12.27
C GLY A 61 -0.28 -3.58 -11.27
N SER A 62 0.72 -2.72 -11.17
CA SER A 62 0.67 -1.55 -10.29
C SER A 62 -0.26 -0.44 -10.81
N HIS A 63 -0.59 -0.48 -12.11
CA HIS A 63 -1.32 0.58 -12.84
C HIS A 63 -0.61 1.95 -12.80
N SER A 64 0.64 1.96 -12.35
CA SER A 64 1.39 3.18 -12.03
C SER A 64 2.06 3.78 -13.27
N HIS A 65 2.63 4.96 -13.10
CA HIS A 65 3.59 5.54 -14.06
C HIS A 65 4.99 4.95 -13.87
N ALA A 66 5.90 5.28 -14.77
CA ALA A 66 7.33 5.17 -14.49
C ALA A 66 7.70 6.06 -13.30
N ASN A 67 8.84 5.80 -12.67
CA ASN A 67 9.34 6.60 -11.55
C ASN A 67 9.54 8.10 -11.87
N ILE A 68 9.61 8.47 -13.15
CA ILE A 68 9.69 9.86 -13.65
C ILE A 68 8.33 10.48 -13.99
N GLY A 69 7.21 9.78 -13.76
CA GLY A 69 5.86 10.28 -14.07
C GLY A 69 5.40 10.06 -15.52
N GLU A 70 6.18 9.32 -16.32
CA GLU A 70 5.80 8.90 -17.67
C GLU A 70 4.73 7.79 -17.62
N SER A 71 3.70 7.88 -18.45
CA SER A 71 2.67 6.83 -18.53
C SER A 71 3.25 5.49 -18.99
N ARG A 72 2.84 4.40 -18.33
CA ARG A 72 3.21 3.02 -18.67
C ARG A 72 1.93 2.21 -18.89
N THR A 73 1.54 2.02 -20.14
CA THR A 73 0.24 1.42 -20.48
C THR A 73 0.20 -0.08 -20.21
N ASN A 74 1.36 -0.76 -20.29
CA ASN A 74 1.48 -2.18 -19.95
C ASN A 74 1.25 -2.46 -18.46
N ARG A 75 1.46 -1.49 -17.56
CA ARG A 75 1.21 -1.66 -16.12
C ARG A 75 -0.27 -1.76 -15.75
N SER A 76 -1.16 -1.42 -16.68
CA SER A 76 -2.61 -1.54 -16.52
C SER A 76 -3.09 -2.89 -17.03
N ARG A 77 -2.62 -3.98 -16.42
CA ARG A 77 -3.06 -5.34 -16.73
C ARG A 77 -3.57 -6.03 -15.48
N ILE A 78 -4.76 -6.59 -15.59
CA ILE A 78 -5.21 -7.71 -14.76
C ILE A 78 -5.12 -8.94 -15.62
N PHE A 79 -4.56 -10.05 -15.14
CA PHE A 79 -4.60 -11.31 -15.87
C PHE A 79 -4.83 -12.49 -14.97
N VAL A 80 -5.27 -13.59 -15.59
CA VAL A 80 -5.79 -14.75 -14.89
C VAL A 80 -5.08 -16.00 -15.36
N THR A 81 -4.76 -16.85 -14.38
CA THR A 81 -4.20 -18.18 -14.63
C THR A 81 -4.97 -19.23 -13.86
N ASP A 82 -5.22 -20.38 -14.46
CA ASP A 82 -5.71 -21.56 -13.74
C ASP A 82 -4.51 -22.42 -13.30
N MET A 83 -4.53 -22.82 -12.04
CA MET A 83 -3.52 -23.67 -11.42
C MET A 83 -3.94 -25.14 -11.44
N THR A 84 -3.02 -25.99 -11.84
CA THR A 84 -3.15 -27.46 -11.73
C THR A 84 -1.99 -28.03 -10.93
N GLY A 85 -2.11 -29.30 -10.52
CA GLY A 85 -1.08 -29.97 -9.72
C GLY A 85 -0.92 -29.37 -8.32
N ALA A 86 0.18 -29.73 -7.66
CA ALA A 86 0.53 -29.24 -6.34
C ALA A 86 2.05 -29.34 -6.13
N GLY A 87 2.58 -28.57 -5.18
CA GLY A 87 4.01 -28.61 -4.85
C GLY A 87 4.88 -28.31 -6.08
N PRO A 88 5.98 -29.06 -6.29
CA PRO A 88 6.87 -28.90 -7.45
C PRO A 88 6.23 -29.19 -8.82
N GLN A 89 5.08 -29.87 -8.85
CA GLN A 89 4.33 -30.19 -10.07
C GLN A 89 3.16 -29.22 -10.30
N SER A 90 3.11 -28.11 -9.55
CA SER A 90 2.12 -27.08 -9.81
C SER A 90 2.43 -26.42 -11.15
N ALA A 91 1.41 -26.17 -11.97
CA ALA A 91 1.53 -25.48 -13.25
C ALA A 91 0.46 -24.39 -13.37
N LEU A 92 0.71 -23.37 -14.17
CA LEU A 92 -0.23 -22.29 -14.48
C LEU A 92 -0.57 -22.29 -15.97
N THR A 93 -1.84 -22.01 -16.30
CA THR A 93 -2.30 -21.83 -17.68
C THR A 93 -3.06 -20.52 -17.80
N TYR A 94 -2.71 -19.71 -18.80
CA TYR A 94 -3.38 -18.43 -19.07
C TYR A 94 -4.87 -18.63 -19.38
N VAL A 95 -5.71 -17.73 -18.85
CA VAL A 95 -7.17 -17.75 -19.05
C VAL A 95 -7.64 -16.51 -19.80
N GLY A 96 -7.21 -15.33 -19.36
CA GLY A 96 -7.71 -14.06 -19.86
C GLY A 96 -7.03 -12.88 -19.17
N ARG A 97 -7.35 -11.66 -19.64
CA ARG A 97 -6.85 -10.41 -19.10
C ARG A 97 -7.86 -9.28 -19.28
N TYR A 98 -7.66 -8.20 -18.54
CA TYR A 98 -8.36 -6.93 -18.66
C TYR A 98 -7.41 -5.73 -18.58
N ASP A 99 -7.64 -4.72 -19.42
CA ASP A 99 -6.64 -3.69 -19.70
C ASP A 99 -7.07 -2.28 -19.20
N HIS A 100 -8.33 -2.09 -18.79
CA HIS A 100 -8.94 -0.76 -18.64
C HIS A 100 -9.29 -0.35 -17.20
N LEU A 101 -8.93 -1.13 -16.18
CA LEU A 101 -9.33 -0.82 -14.79
C LEU A 101 -8.82 0.57 -14.32
N LYS A 102 -7.65 1.03 -14.78
CA LYS A 102 -7.16 2.39 -14.47
C LYS A 102 -8.11 3.47 -14.99
N GLU A 103 -8.52 3.37 -16.25
CA GLU A 103 -9.45 4.31 -16.89
C GLU A 103 -10.82 4.29 -16.19
N ASP A 104 -11.30 3.08 -15.86
CA ASP A 104 -12.58 2.89 -15.18
C ASP A 104 -12.60 3.54 -13.80
N LEU A 105 -11.53 3.37 -13.02
CA LEU A 105 -11.37 3.98 -11.69
C LEU A 105 -11.31 5.51 -11.76
N VAL A 106 -10.48 6.06 -12.66
CA VAL A 106 -10.34 7.52 -12.83
C VAL A 106 -11.69 8.13 -13.14
N ALA A 107 -12.43 7.52 -14.07
CA ALA A 107 -13.72 8.07 -14.43
C ALA A 107 -14.80 7.87 -13.36
N TRP A 108 -14.75 6.77 -12.61
CA TRP A 108 -15.63 6.54 -11.47
C TRP A 108 -15.48 7.63 -10.39
N ASP A 109 -14.26 8.08 -10.12
CA ASP A 109 -14.01 9.21 -9.21
C ASP A 109 -14.40 10.56 -9.83
N HIS A 110 -13.98 10.80 -11.07
CA HIS A 110 -14.22 12.07 -11.77
C HIS A 110 -15.71 12.37 -11.98
N GLU A 111 -16.50 11.34 -12.33
CA GLU A 111 -17.93 11.46 -12.60
C GLU A 111 -18.80 11.33 -11.34
N ASN A 112 -18.17 11.27 -10.15
CA ASN A 112 -18.85 11.14 -8.86
C ASN A 112 -19.77 9.91 -8.77
N HIS A 113 -19.35 8.79 -9.35
CA HIS A 113 -20.15 7.55 -9.30
C HIS A 113 -20.17 6.93 -7.89
N HIS A 114 -19.26 7.33 -6.99
CA HIS A 114 -19.24 6.93 -5.58
C HIS A 114 -20.10 7.81 -4.66
N GLY A 115 -20.47 9.03 -5.08
CA GLY A 115 -21.36 9.93 -4.34
C GLY A 115 -20.70 10.86 -3.32
N LEU A 116 -19.37 10.93 -3.23
CA LEU A 116 -18.63 11.82 -2.32
C LEU A 116 -18.25 13.19 -2.93
N GLY A 117 -18.52 13.39 -4.23
CA GLY A 117 -18.15 14.56 -5.01
C GLY A 117 -17.27 14.19 -6.21
N ALA A 118 -17.29 14.99 -7.26
CA ALA A 118 -16.39 14.81 -8.39
C ALA A 118 -14.93 15.00 -7.93
N ASP A 119 -14.04 14.13 -8.38
CA ASP A 119 -12.60 14.17 -8.08
C ASP A 119 -12.27 14.14 -6.58
N TYR A 120 -13.14 13.52 -5.76
CA TYR A 120 -12.98 13.47 -4.32
C TYR A 120 -11.66 12.78 -3.91
N PHE A 121 -11.30 11.70 -4.60
CA PHE A 121 -10.03 11.00 -4.39
C PHE A 121 -8.86 11.61 -5.19
N GLY A 122 -9.16 12.49 -6.15
CA GLY A 122 -8.17 13.13 -7.03
C GLY A 122 -7.49 12.13 -7.95
N LEU A 123 -8.22 11.09 -8.39
CA LEU A 123 -7.68 10.03 -9.23
C LEU A 123 -7.20 10.55 -10.59
N LEU A 124 -7.94 11.50 -11.18
CA LEU A 124 -7.55 12.15 -12.43
C LEU A 124 -6.19 12.86 -12.31
N ASP A 125 -5.99 13.63 -11.24
CA ASP A 125 -4.72 14.32 -10.98
C ASP A 125 -3.58 13.33 -10.69
N SER A 126 -3.88 12.23 -9.99
CA SER A 126 -2.88 11.20 -9.62
C SER A 126 -2.33 10.45 -10.85
N VAL A 127 -3.05 10.47 -11.98
CA VAL A 127 -2.64 9.87 -13.26
C VAL A 127 -2.21 10.91 -14.30
N ALA A 128 -2.08 12.18 -13.91
CA ALA A 128 -1.54 13.20 -14.80
C ALA A 128 -0.06 12.93 -15.12
N GLU A 129 0.38 13.35 -16.31
CA GLU A 129 1.79 13.32 -16.70
C GLU A 129 2.65 14.08 -15.67
N ASP A 130 3.91 13.67 -15.52
CA ASP A 130 4.88 14.20 -14.56
C ASP A 130 4.54 13.96 -13.07
N VAL A 131 3.41 13.32 -12.73
CA VAL A 131 3.13 12.88 -11.36
C VAL A 131 3.83 11.54 -11.11
N PRO A 132 4.85 11.48 -10.23
CA PRO A 132 5.53 10.23 -9.94
C PRO A 132 4.61 9.27 -9.18
N PRO A 133 4.69 7.95 -9.44
CA PRO A 133 3.83 6.96 -8.79
C PRO A 133 4.05 6.87 -7.27
N LYS A 134 5.27 7.24 -6.84
CA LYS A 134 5.72 7.24 -5.43
C LYS A 134 5.90 8.69 -4.93
N ALA A 135 5.00 9.61 -5.31
CA ALA A 135 5.08 11.01 -4.91
C ALA A 135 5.08 11.12 -3.36
N PRO A 136 6.08 11.81 -2.75
CA PRO A 136 6.21 11.88 -1.29
C PRO A 136 5.04 12.54 -0.55
N ASP A 137 4.26 13.37 -1.23
CA ASP A 137 3.06 14.03 -0.70
C ASP A 137 1.81 13.13 -0.71
N GLY A 138 1.93 11.89 -1.21
CA GLY A 138 0.84 10.92 -1.29
C GLY A 138 -0.10 11.12 -2.49
N SER A 139 0.28 11.95 -3.46
CA SER A 139 -0.52 12.22 -4.67
C SER A 139 -0.32 11.22 -5.82
N GLY A 140 0.66 10.31 -5.71
CA GLY A 140 0.97 9.34 -6.76
C GLY A 140 -0.13 8.30 -6.97
N TRP A 141 0.09 7.40 -7.93
CA TRP A 141 -0.79 6.28 -8.24
C TRP A 141 -0.03 4.95 -8.22
N SER A 142 -0.48 4.01 -7.40
CA SER A 142 0.05 2.64 -7.35
C SER A 142 -0.91 1.71 -6.60
N ILE A 143 -1.34 0.65 -7.28
CA ILE A 143 -2.10 -0.48 -6.73
C ILE A 143 -1.10 -1.55 -6.25
N GLU A 144 -1.23 -2.01 -5.01
CA GLU A 144 -0.36 -3.05 -4.46
C GLU A 144 -1.09 -4.02 -3.52
N GLY A 145 -2.43 -3.92 -3.41
CA GLY A 145 -3.22 -4.88 -2.64
C GLY A 145 -4.39 -5.42 -3.45
N LEU A 146 -4.61 -6.73 -3.34
CA LEU A 146 -5.71 -7.41 -3.99
C LEU A 146 -6.18 -8.58 -3.13
N ALA A 147 -7.44 -8.55 -2.71
CA ALA A 147 -8.04 -9.69 -2.01
C ALA A 147 -9.50 -9.85 -2.39
N MET A 148 -9.99 -11.09 -2.47
CA MET A 148 -11.43 -11.32 -2.60
C MET A 148 -12.18 -10.69 -1.44
N MET A 149 -13.36 -10.12 -1.70
CA MET A 149 -14.25 -9.61 -0.64
C MET A 149 -14.74 -10.75 0.27
N PRO A 150 -15.20 -10.48 1.50
CA PRO A 150 -15.53 -11.53 2.46
C PRO A 150 -16.61 -12.46 1.90
N GLY A 151 -16.29 -13.75 1.74
CA GLY A 151 -17.21 -14.75 1.21
C GLY A 151 -17.57 -14.60 -0.28
N SER A 152 -16.92 -13.69 -1.00
CA SER A 152 -17.17 -13.44 -2.42
C SER A 152 -16.32 -14.34 -3.30
N THR A 153 -16.93 -14.87 -4.36
CA THR A 153 -16.23 -15.54 -5.47
C THR A 153 -16.19 -14.69 -6.74
N SER A 154 -16.74 -13.48 -6.71
CA SER A 154 -16.89 -12.60 -7.90
C SER A 154 -16.19 -11.25 -7.72
N GLY A 155 -16.44 -10.57 -6.62
CA GLY A 155 -15.88 -9.26 -6.34
C GLY A 155 -14.67 -9.30 -5.41
N ALA A 156 -13.75 -8.37 -5.63
CA ALA A 156 -12.50 -8.21 -4.90
C ALA A 156 -12.31 -6.76 -4.42
N TYR A 157 -11.52 -6.60 -3.37
CA TYR A 157 -10.95 -5.33 -2.95
C TYR A 157 -9.66 -5.07 -3.73
N VAL A 158 -9.61 -3.95 -4.44
CA VAL A 158 -8.40 -3.39 -5.05
C VAL A 158 -7.91 -2.26 -4.15
N ALA A 159 -6.68 -2.37 -3.67
CA ALA A 159 -6.13 -1.52 -2.63
C ALA A 159 -4.84 -0.81 -3.07
N PHE A 160 -4.69 0.43 -2.62
CA PHE A 160 -3.71 1.36 -3.15
C PHE A 160 -2.59 1.63 -2.14
N ARG A 161 -1.35 1.61 -2.62
CA ARG A 161 -0.21 2.28 -1.96
C ARG A 161 -0.41 3.80 -2.00
N ALA A 162 -0.79 4.28 -3.17
CA ALA A 162 -1.04 5.69 -3.45
C ALA A 162 -2.17 5.77 -4.49
N PRO A 163 -3.05 6.79 -4.43
CA PRO A 163 -2.96 7.95 -3.56
C PRO A 163 -3.33 7.67 -2.10
N ILE A 164 -2.84 8.51 -1.21
CA ILE A 164 -3.45 8.69 0.12
C ILE A 164 -4.64 9.63 -0.06
N VAL A 165 -5.77 9.34 0.58
CA VAL A 165 -7.07 9.99 0.30
C VAL A 165 -7.70 10.62 1.56
N PRO A 166 -8.72 11.49 1.40
CA PRO A 166 -9.10 12.19 0.15
C PRO A 166 -8.02 13.16 -0.31
N ALA A 167 -8.08 13.62 -1.56
CA ALA A 167 -7.03 14.45 -2.16
C ALA A 167 -6.72 15.72 -1.36
N ALA A 168 -7.76 16.35 -0.80
CA ALA A 168 -7.65 17.57 0.00
C ALA A 168 -6.92 17.38 1.35
N ARG A 169 -6.83 16.15 1.86
CA ARG A 169 -6.32 15.88 3.22
C ARG A 169 -5.16 14.89 3.28
N ARG A 170 -5.10 13.91 2.37
CA ARG A 170 -4.08 12.84 2.33
C ARG A 170 -3.91 12.14 3.68
N ALA A 171 -4.97 11.50 4.18
CA ALA A 171 -4.98 10.88 5.52
C ALA A 171 -5.18 9.35 5.57
N PHE A 172 -5.88 8.78 4.59
CA PHE A 172 -6.36 7.39 4.59
C PHE A 172 -5.83 6.61 3.39
N ALA A 173 -5.71 5.29 3.52
CA ALA A 173 -5.48 4.41 2.37
C ALA A 173 -6.81 4.18 1.62
N LEU A 174 -6.74 4.12 0.29
CA LEU A 174 -7.91 3.82 -0.55
C LEU A 174 -8.04 2.32 -0.78
N VAL A 175 -9.24 1.79 -0.58
CA VAL A 175 -9.66 0.47 -1.08
C VAL A 175 -10.95 0.62 -1.89
N VAL A 176 -10.95 0.11 -3.11
CA VAL A 176 -12.09 0.14 -4.02
C VAL A 176 -12.63 -1.28 -4.23
N PRO A 177 -13.89 -1.56 -3.85
CA PRO A 177 -14.52 -2.82 -4.20
C PRO A 177 -14.84 -2.87 -5.70
N VAL A 178 -14.35 -3.89 -6.41
CA VAL A 178 -14.71 -4.21 -7.80
C VAL A 178 -15.65 -5.41 -7.77
N LEU A 179 -16.94 -5.20 -7.99
CA LEU A 179 -18.02 -6.17 -7.72
C LEU A 179 -18.05 -7.33 -8.74
N ASN A 180 -17.62 -7.07 -9.98
CA ASN A 180 -17.51 -8.05 -11.07
C ASN A 180 -16.05 -8.45 -11.37
N PHE A 181 -15.14 -8.37 -10.39
CA PHE A 181 -13.70 -8.55 -10.59
C PHE A 181 -13.32 -9.83 -11.34
N THR A 182 -13.86 -11.00 -10.97
CA THR A 182 -13.46 -12.26 -11.62
C THR A 182 -13.92 -12.38 -13.06
N GLU A 183 -15.07 -11.80 -13.40
CA GLU A 183 -15.58 -11.72 -14.78
C GLU A 183 -14.73 -10.73 -15.58
N LEU A 184 -14.48 -9.57 -15.00
CA LEU A 184 -13.64 -8.51 -15.57
C LEU A 184 -12.26 -9.07 -15.92
N ALA A 185 -11.55 -9.64 -14.94
CA ALA A 185 -10.18 -10.13 -15.08
C ALA A 185 -10.03 -11.23 -16.15
N ALA A 186 -11.06 -12.05 -16.36
CA ALA A 186 -11.03 -13.14 -17.33
C ALA A 186 -11.52 -12.71 -18.73
N GLY A 187 -11.98 -11.48 -18.91
CA GLY A 187 -12.58 -10.99 -20.15
C GLY A 187 -11.88 -9.75 -20.71
N ASN A 188 -11.84 -9.63 -22.04
CA ASN A 188 -11.24 -8.47 -22.71
C ASN A 188 -12.31 -7.41 -23.05
N GLY A 189 -13.11 -7.03 -22.05
CA GLY A 189 -14.21 -6.06 -22.21
C GLY A 189 -13.68 -4.64 -22.53
N PRO A 190 -14.52 -3.75 -23.10
CA PRO A 190 -14.12 -2.37 -23.34
C PRO A 190 -13.88 -1.58 -22.03
N PRO A 191 -13.37 -0.34 -22.10
CA PRO A 191 -13.45 0.60 -20.99
C PRO A 191 -14.87 0.74 -20.46
N ARG A 192 -14.98 1.14 -19.19
CA ARG A 192 -16.20 1.25 -18.38
C ARG A 192 -16.92 -0.07 -18.12
N SER A 193 -16.18 -1.18 -18.08
CA SER A 193 -16.76 -2.50 -17.79
C SER A 193 -16.71 -2.85 -16.29
N ALA A 194 -15.86 -2.20 -15.50
CA ALA A 194 -15.78 -2.42 -14.07
C ALA A 194 -17.01 -1.85 -13.34
N ILE A 195 -17.55 -2.64 -12.40
CA ILE A 195 -18.63 -2.24 -11.51
C ILE A 195 -18.05 -2.03 -10.13
N PHE A 196 -18.10 -0.80 -9.63
CA PHE A 196 -17.53 -0.44 -8.33
C PHE A 196 -18.56 -0.43 -7.21
N GLY A 197 -18.12 -0.80 -6.00
CA GLY A 197 -18.89 -0.63 -4.77
C GLY A 197 -18.61 0.69 -4.07
N ILE A 198 -19.04 0.79 -2.81
CA ILE A 198 -18.77 1.96 -1.95
C ILE A 198 -17.26 1.97 -1.63
N PRO A 199 -16.55 3.10 -1.86
CA PRO A 199 -15.13 3.21 -1.49
C PRO A 199 -14.92 3.01 0.01
N ILE A 200 -13.72 2.57 0.37
CA ILE A 200 -13.30 2.42 1.76
C ILE A 200 -12.04 3.28 1.97
N GLU A 201 -12.13 4.18 2.95
CA GLU A 201 -10.99 4.96 3.45
C GLU A 201 -10.49 4.30 4.73
N LEU A 202 -9.41 3.52 4.63
CA LEU A 202 -8.84 2.83 5.78
C LEU A 202 -7.82 3.71 6.49
N ASP A 203 -8.01 3.90 7.79
CA ASP A 203 -7.04 4.59 8.62
C ASP A 203 -5.84 3.71 8.98
N LEU A 204 -4.79 3.80 8.17
CA LEU A 204 -3.48 3.17 8.42
C LEU A 204 -2.45 4.21 8.92
N TYR A 205 -2.95 5.23 9.62
CA TYR A 205 -2.17 6.30 10.21
C TYR A 205 -1.28 7.05 9.21
N GLY A 206 -1.81 7.28 8.00
CA GLY A 206 -1.15 8.02 6.90
C GLY A 206 -0.34 7.15 5.94
N ARG A 207 -0.44 5.82 6.07
CA ARG A 207 0.16 4.84 5.16
C ARG A 207 -0.81 4.42 4.08
N GLY A 208 -0.26 3.98 2.95
CA GLY A 208 -0.96 3.19 1.94
C GLY A 208 -0.81 1.69 2.20
N ILE A 209 -1.41 0.89 1.32
CA ILE A 209 -1.41 -0.57 1.39
C ILE A 209 -0.31 -1.10 0.46
N ARG A 210 0.60 -1.92 1.03
CA ARG A 210 1.68 -2.64 0.33
C ARG A 210 1.31 -4.08 -0.03
N SER A 211 0.34 -4.63 0.68
CA SER A 211 -0.21 -5.97 0.45
C SER A 211 -1.51 -6.10 1.25
N LEU A 212 -2.50 -6.78 0.68
CA LEU A 212 -3.78 -7.07 1.31
C LEU A 212 -4.12 -8.52 1.02
N GLU A 213 -4.18 -9.35 2.06
CA GLU A 213 -4.61 -10.74 1.95
C GLU A 213 -5.76 -10.99 2.91
N GLY A 214 -6.79 -11.71 2.47
CA GLY A 214 -7.93 -11.97 3.33
C GLY A 214 -8.77 -13.16 2.91
N ASP A 215 -9.63 -13.57 3.83
CA ASP A 215 -10.65 -14.59 3.63
C ASP A 215 -11.97 -14.17 4.30
N GLY A 216 -12.92 -15.10 4.42
CA GLY A 216 -14.21 -14.82 5.06
C GLY A 216 -14.15 -14.51 6.56
N HIS A 217 -12.98 -14.64 7.20
CA HIS A 217 -12.80 -14.43 8.64
C HIS A 217 -12.00 -13.15 8.96
N GLY A 218 -11.16 -12.67 8.05
CA GLY A 218 -10.43 -11.43 8.23
C GLY A 218 -9.36 -11.18 7.18
N TYR A 219 -8.72 -10.03 7.29
CA TYR A 219 -7.71 -9.50 6.39
C TYR A 219 -6.47 -9.13 7.18
N LEU A 220 -5.32 -9.41 6.57
CA LEU A 220 -4.02 -8.95 7.01
C LEU A 220 -3.52 -7.91 5.99
N ILE A 221 -3.04 -6.78 6.49
CA ILE A 221 -2.61 -5.64 5.69
C ILE A 221 -1.17 -5.33 6.05
N ILE A 222 -0.29 -5.30 5.06
CA ILE A 222 1.00 -4.61 5.18
C ILE A 222 0.75 -3.17 4.79
N ALA A 223 0.86 -2.25 5.74
CA ALA A 223 0.77 -0.82 5.50
C ALA A 223 2.17 -0.22 5.39
N GLY A 224 2.34 0.76 4.51
CA GLY A 224 3.61 1.42 4.29
C GLY A 224 3.48 2.80 3.66
N PRO A 225 4.61 3.52 3.53
CA PRO A 225 4.64 4.87 2.98
C PRO A 225 4.19 4.91 1.51
N ALA A 226 3.46 5.96 1.13
CA ALA A 226 3.14 6.22 -0.28
C ALA A 226 4.38 6.54 -1.12
N GLY A 227 5.32 7.31 -0.54
CA GLY A 227 6.59 7.67 -1.18
C GLY A 227 7.69 6.61 -1.03
N PRO A 228 8.95 6.97 -1.35
CA PRO A 228 10.13 6.13 -1.07
C PRO A 228 10.20 5.80 0.42
N ALA A 229 10.46 4.54 0.77
CA ALA A 229 10.25 4.05 2.14
C ALA A 229 11.09 4.79 3.20
N PRO A 230 10.49 5.67 4.03
CA PRO A 230 11.13 6.16 5.23
C PRO A 230 11.16 5.04 6.26
N THR A 231 12.24 4.94 7.02
CA THR A 231 12.35 3.96 8.11
C THR A 231 11.87 4.52 9.45
N SER A 232 11.33 5.73 9.46
CA SER A 232 10.92 6.43 10.68
C SER A 232 9.41 6.53 10.79
N TYR A 233 8.90 6.26 11.99
CA TYR A 233 7.54 6.58 12.38
C TYR A 233 7.20 8.07 12.07
N PRO A 234 6.00 8.38 11.56
CA PRO A 234 4.86 7.50 11.27
C PRO A 234 4.79 7.04 9.81
N GLN A 235 5.92 6.96 9.09
CA GLN A 235 5.96 6.55 7.68
C GLN A 235 6.70 5.21 7.49
N ASP A 236 6.90 4.46 8.57
CA ASP A 236 7.47 3.11 8.58
C ASP A 236 6.44 2.03 8.18
N PHE A 237 6.90 0.81 7.91
CA PHE A 237 5.98 -0.30 7.65
C PHE A 237 5.30 -0.78 8.94
N ARG A 238 4.03 -1.16 8.84
CA ARG A 238 3.21 -1.66 9.94
C ARG A 238 2.30 -2.79 9.47
N LEU A 239 1.98 -3.71 10.36
CA LEU A 239 1.04 -4.79 10.10
C LEU A 239 -0.31 -4.47 10.76
N TYR A 240 -1.40 -4.66 10.04
CA TYR A 240 -2.75 -4.46 10.55
C TYR A 240 -3.63 -5.69 10.30
N THR A 241 -4.57 -5.92 11.22
CA THR A 241 -5.71 -6.80 10.96
C THR A 241 -6.96 -5.98 10.69
N TRP A 242 -7.84 -6.49 9.83
CA TRP A 242 -9.12 -5.86 9.52
C TRP A 242 -10.15 -6.95 9.28
N ASN A 243 -11.42 -6.71 9.60
CA ASN A 243 -12.46 -7.73 9.47
C ASN A 243 -13.15 -7.74 8.10
N GLY A 244 -12.73 -6.89 7.16
CA GLY A 244 -13.30 -6.80 5.83
C GLY A 244 -14.54 -5.90 5.73
N ARG A 245 -14.96 -5.23 6.81
CA ARG A 245 -16.16 -4.37 6.80
C ARG A 245 -15.77 -2.90 6.60
N PRO A 246 -16.33 -2.21 5.60
CA PRO A 246 -15.98 -0.81 5.29
C PRO A 246 -16.01 0.17 6.47
N GLY A 247 -16.94 -0.03 7.42
CA GLY A 247 -17.10 0.88 8.56
C GLY A 247 -16.25 0.56 9.79
N ASP A 248 -15.55 -0.57 9.78
CA ASP A 248 -14.79 -1.03 10.95
C ASP A 248 -13.31 -0.68 10.79
N ALA A 249 -12.71 -0.12 11.84
CA ALA A 249 -11.32 0.32 11.82
C ALA A 249 -10.35 -0.88 11.77
N PRO A 250 -9.23 -0.77 11.04
CA PRO A 250 -8.14 -1.74 11.12
C PRO A 250 -7.42 -1.61 12.47
N GLN A 251 -6.88 -2.73 12.98
CA GLN A 251 -6.14 -2.80 14.23
C GLN A 251 -4.65 -3.00 13.95
N GLU A 252 -3.80 -2.05 14.38
CA GLU A 252 -2.35 -2.18 14.29
C GLU A 252 -1.85 -3.30 15.21
N LEU A 253 -0.83 -4.00 14.73
CA LEU A 253 -0.14 -5.06 15.45
C LEU A 253 1.31 -4.65 15.77
N ALA A 254 1.83 -5.06 16.93
CA ALA A 254 3.19 -4.81 17.40
C ALA A 254 4.28 -5.64 16.70
N ALA A 255 4.06 -6.03 15.45
CA ALA A 255 4.98 -6.84 14.66
C ALA A 255 6.31 -6.09 14.42
N ASP A 256 7.44 -6.79 14.62
CA ASP A 256 8.76 -6.24 14.28
C ASP A 256 9.05 -6.45 12.78
N LEU A 257 9.04 -5.34 12.04
CA LEU A 257 9.36 -5.29 10.61
C LEU A 257 10.74 -4.64 10.34
N THR A 258 11.58 -4.49 11.37
CA THR A 258 12.87 -3.83 11.26
C THR A 258 13.76 -4.49 10.20
N GLY A 259 14.27 -3.67 9.26
CA GLY A 259 15.15 -4.14 8.19
C GLY A 259 14.45 -4.90 7.07
N LEU A 260 13.11 -4.94 7.06
CA LEU A 260 12.30 -5.46 5.96
C LEU A 260 11.83 -4.32 5.04
N ASN A 261 11.54 -4.67 3.79
CA ASN A 261 10.84 -3.80 2.83
C ASN A 261 9.64 -4.58 2.28
N PRO A 262 8.62 -4.83 3.12
CA PRO A 262 7.61 -5.85 2.89
C PRO A 262 6.60 -5.44 1.80
N GLU A 263 6.36 -6.34 0.84
CA GLU A 263 5.48 -6.12 -0.32
C GLU A 263 4.58 -7.33 -0.65
N GLY A 264 4.72 -8.45 0.07
CA GLY A 264 3.83 -9.59 -0.14
C GLY A 264 3.60 -10.39 1.12
N ILE A 265 2.35 -10.79 1.35
CA ILE A 265 1.99 -11.79 2.36
C ILE A 265 1.89 -13.14 1.63
N VAL A 266 2.64 -14.16 2.08
CA VAL A 266 2.70 -15.45 1.37
C VAL A 266 1.44 -16.30 1.60
N ALA A 267 0.99 -16.38 2.84
CA ALA A 267 -0.18 -17.16 3.24
C ALA A 267 -0.67 -16.71 4.61
N LEU A 268 -1.99 -16.55 4.74
CA LEU A 268 -2.61 -16.26 6.03
C LEU A 268 -2.39 -17.41 7.01
N PRO A 269 -2.04 -17.13 8.28
CA PRO A 269 -2.04 -18.14 9.31
C PRO A 269 -3.46 -18.64 9.57
N PRO A 270 -3.63 -19.86 10.12
CA PRO A 270 -4.95 -20.35 10.49
C PRO A 270 -5.59 -19.47 11.57
N HIS A 271 -6.90 -19.30 11.47
CA HIS A 271 -7.71 -18.60 12.47
C HIS A 271 -7.96 -19.47 13.73
N PRO A 272 -8.23 -18.86 14.90
CA PRO A 272 -8.22 -17.42 15.15
C PRO A 272 -6.79 -16.89 15.23
N TRP A 273 -6.59 -15.65 14.78
CA TRP A 273 -5.30 -14.98 14.94
C TRP A 273 -5.10 -14.51 16.38
N THR A 274 -3.86 -14.62 16.84
CA THR A 274 -3.39 -14.20 18.16
C THR A 274 -2.08 -13.44 18.01
N ALA A 275 -1.59 -12.82 19.08
CA ALA A 275 -0.27 -12.18 19.07
C ALA A 275 0.87 -13.14 18.68
N ALA A 276 0.73 -14.44 18.98
CA ALA A 276 1.72 -15.47 18.62
C ALA A 276 1.55 -16.02 17.19
N SER A 277 0.53 -15.59 16.44
CA SER A 277 0.36 -15.98 15.04
C SER A 277 1.54 -15.49 14.21
N ARG A 278 1.99 -16.33 13.27
CA ARG A 278 3.14 -16.09 12.42
C ARG A 278 2.75 -16.06 10.96
N VAL A 279 3.31 -15.12 10.21
CA VAL A 279 3.08 -14.98 8.77
C VAL A 279 4.41 -14.92 8.03
N GLN A 280 4.45 -15.51 6.84
CA GLN A 280 5.57 -15.34 5.91
C GLN A 280 5.33 -14.09 5.06
N ILE A 281 6.31 -13.20 5.03
CA ILE A 281 6.30 -11.95 4.26
C ILE A 281 7.46 -11.96 3.27
N ILE A 282 7.22 -11.44 2.06
CA ILE A 282 8.25 -11.22 1.03
C ILE A 282 8.63 -9.74 1.05
N SER A 283 9.93 -9.45 0.98
CA SER A 283 10.41 -8.08 0.80
C SER A 283 10.91 -7.83 -0.62
N ASP A 284 10.62 -6.65 -1.15
CA ASP A 284 11.31 -6.12 -2.33
C ASP A 284 12.73 -5.71 -1.94
N ASN A 285 13.68 -6.32 -2.64
CA ASN A 285 15.09 -6.05 -2.46
C ASN A 285 15.74 -5.51 -3.75
N GLY A 286 14.97 -5.07 -4.73
CA GLY A 286 15.44 -4.54 -6.01
C GLY A 286 16.46 -3.43 -5.87
N GLN A 287 16.36 -2.61 -4.81
CA GLN A 287 17.32 -1.52 -4.51
C GLN A 287 18.55 -1.94 -3.70
N TRP A 288 18.57 -3.15 -3.14
CA TRP A 288 19.63 -3.62 -2.25
C TRP A 288 20.94 -3.85 -2.99
N ARG A 289 22.07 -3.70 -2.29
CA ARG A 289 23.43 -3.92 -2.80
C ARG A 289 24.07 -5.08 -2.07
N PHE A 290 24.02 -6.26 -2.67
CA PHE A 290 24.44 -7.49 -2.00
C PHE A 290 25.95 -7.77 -2.07
N TYR A 291 26.65 -7.23 -3.07
CA TYR A 291 28.01 -7.65 -3.41
C TYR A 291 29.08 -6.58 -3.15
N GLY A 292 28.72 -5.45 -2.54
CA GLY A 292 29.66 -4.37 -2.23
C GLY A 292 30.18 -3.63 -3.46
N ASP A 293 29.51 -3.76 -4.61
CA ASP A 293 29.88 -3.23 -5.92
C ASP A 293 28.98 -2.06 -6.36
N ASP A 294 28.17 -1.52 -5.44
CA ASP A 294 27.16 -0.46 -5.66
C ASP A 294 26.05 -0.82 -6.67
N THR A 295 26.03 -2.05 -7.18
CA THR A 295 25.01 -2.51 -8.12
C THR A 295 23.72 -2.89 -7.36
N ARG A 296 22.60 -2.30 -7.79
CA ARG A 296 21.26 -2.61 -7.28
C ARG A 296 20.87 -4.03 -7.69
N ALA A 297 20.16 -4.75 -6.82
CA ALA A 297 19.75 -6.12 -7.08
C ALA A 297 18.97 -6.26 -8.40
N LYS A 298 18.04 -5.33 -8.70
CA LYS A 298 17.28 -5.32 -9.95
C LYS A 298 18.14 -5.13 -11.20
N SER A 299 19.29 -4.47 -11.05
CA SER A 299 20.25 -4.16 -12.11
C SER A 299 21.37 -5.20 -12.24
N LEU A 300 21.33 -6.29 -11.47
CA LEU A 300 22.33 -7.35 -11.60
C LEU A 300 22.21 -8.04 -12.97
N PRO A 301 23.35 -8.35 -13.62
CA PRO A 301 23.37 -8.81 -15.02
C PRO A 301 22.87 -10.25 -15.21
N TYR A 302 22.87 -11.06 -14.15
CA TYR A 302 22.40 -12.44 -14.20
C TYR A 302 21.21 -12.62 -13.25
N PRO A 303 20.08 -13.17 -13.73
CA PRO A 303 18.90 -13.43 -12.89
C PRO A 303 19.21 -14.22 -11.61
N GLU A 304 20.14 -15.17 -11.67
CA GLU A 304 20.55 -16.02 -10.56
C GLU A 304 21.28 -15.25 -9.45
N TRP A 305 21.73 -14.03 -9.74
CA TRP A 305 22.38 -13.15 -8.75
C TRP A 305 21.38 -12.27 -8.03
N LYS A 306 20.20 -12.04 -8.62
CA LYS A 306 19.09 -11.31 -8.00
C LYS A 306 18.57 -12.12 -6.82
N LYS A 307 18.21 -11.43 -5.72
CA LYS A 307 17.73 -12.08 -4.49
C LYS A 307 16.47 -11.38 -4.03
N CYS A 308 15.50 -12.18 -3.63
CA CYS A 308 14.42 -11.77 -2.74
C CYS A 308 14.57 -12.53 -1.41
N ARG A 309 13.93 -12.01 -0.36
CA ARG A 309 13.91 -12.65 0.95
C ARG A 309 12.47 -12.90 1.38
N CYS A 310 12.28 -14.00 2.10
CA CYS A 310 11.05 -14.31 2.80
C CYS A 310 11.36 -14.47 4.28
N ASP A 311 10.64 -13.73 5.11
CA ASP A 311 10.82 -13.68 6.55
C ASP A 311 9.55 -14.17 7.26
N THR A 312 9.70 -14.82 8.40
CA THR A 312 8.56 -15.18 9.26
C THR A 312 8.46 -14.15 10.37
N VAL A 313 7.34 -13.44 10.41
CA VAL A 313 7.06 -12.37 11.37
C VAL A 313 5.93 -12.81 12.30
N GLU A 314 6.09 -12.55 13.61
CA GLU A 314 5.01 -12.70 14.59
C GLU A 314 4.12 -11.46 14.59
N PHE A 315 2.82 -11.65 14.80
CA PHE A 315 1.87 -10.55 14.83
C PHE A 315 2.16 -9.57 15.98
N GLY A 316 2.47 -10.08 17.17
CA GLY A 316 2.52 -9.25 18.36
C GLY A 316 1.14 -8.77 18.81
N ASP A 317 1.09 -8.09 19.95
CA ASP A 317 -0.17 -7.61 20.52
C ASP A 317 -0.80 -6.51 19.64
N ALA A 318 -2.11 -6.36 19.76
CA ALA A 318 -2.82 -5.21 19.23
C ALA A 318 -2.34 -3.94 19.95
N VAL A 319 -2.00 -2.90 19.18
CA VAL A 319 -1.50 -1.62 19.71
C VAL A 319 -2.22 -0.43 19.09
N ASP A 320 -2.29 0.66 19.84
CA ASP A 320 -2.69 1.95 19.29
C ASP A 320 -1.48 2.68 18.71
N PRO A 321 -1.64 3.41 17.58
CA PRO A 321 -0.58 4.26 17.05
C PRO A 321 -0.13 5.32 18.07
N SER A 322 1.16 5.65 18.07
CA SER A 322 1.67 6.71 18.94
C SER A 322 1.28 8.12 18.46
N PRO A 323 0.84 9.01 19.36
CA PRO A 323 0.64 10.42 19.03
C PRO A 323 1.93 11.07 18.47
N VAL A 324 1.81 11.89 17.42
CA VAL A 324 2.98 12.48 16.73
C VAL A 324 2.69 13.86 16.15
N ILE A 325 3.64 14.78 16.29
CA ILE A 325 3.65 16.07 15.58
C ILE A 325 4.14 15.80 14.15
N LEU A 326 3.27 16.03 13.17
CA LEU A 326 3.52 15.75 11.76
C LEU A 326 4.24 16.90 11.06
N ARG A 327 3.88 18.14 11.41
CA ARG A 327 4.43 19.34 10.78
C ARG A 327 4.48 20.53 11.72
N MET A 328 5.47 21.37 11.46
CA MET A 328 5.71 22.66 12.10
C MET A 328 5.97 23.68 10.99
N GLU A 329 4.95 24.46 10.63
CA GLU A 329 5.00 25.39 9.50
C GLU A 329 5.08 26.83 10.01
N LEU A 330 6.09 27.58 9.57
CA LEU A 330 6.30 28.97 9.97
C LEU A 330 6.00 29.93 8.81
N ALA A 331 4.98 30.77 8.95
CA ALA A 331 4.62 31.81 8.00
C ALA A 331 4.60 33.18 8.71
N GLY A 332 5.58 34.05 8.42
CA GLY A 332 5.78 35.27 9.22
C GLY A 332 5.96 34.92 10.71
N ASN A 333 5.30 35.65 11.60
CA ASN A 333 5.37 35.34 13.04
C ASN A 333 4.36 34.27 13.47
N THR A 334 3.78 33.53 12.54
CA THR A 334 2.75 32.53 12.81
C THR A 334 3.32 31.13 12.62
N LEU A 335 3.34 30.35 13.71
CA LEU A 335 3.65 28.92 13.68
C LEU A 335 2.36 28.12 13.68
N THR A 336 2.24 27.18 12.76
CA THR A 336 1.17 26.19 12.71
C THR A 336 1.76 24.81 13.03
N LEU A 337 1.23 24.20 14.08
CA LEU A 337 1.53 22.83 14.48
C LEU A 337 0.38 21.95 14.04
N VAL A 338 0.68 20.84 13.38
CA VAL A 338 -0.31 19.79 13.11
C VAL A 338 0.20 18.47 13.61
N TRP A 339 -0.66 17.77 14.33
CA TRP A 339 -0.37 16.48 14.92
C TRP A 339 -1.50 15.51 14.64
N ARG A 340 -1.20 14.24 14.89
CA ARG A 340 -2.14 13.14 14.86
C ARG A 340 -2.04 12.40 16.19
N ALA A 341 -3.17 11.92 16.68
CA ALA A 341 -3.28 11.07 17.85
C ALA A 341 -4.41 10.06 17.63
N PRO A 342 -4.41 8.91 18.35
CA PRO A 342 -5.57 8.02 18.34
C PRO A 342 -6.83 8.76 18.80
N PRO A 343 -8.01 8.47 18.23
CA PRO A 343 -9.26 9.14 18.58
C PRO A 343 -9.63 9.07 20.07
N SER A 344 -9.17 8.02 20.75
CA SER A 344 -9.38 7.76 22.17
C SER A 344 -8.47 8.58 23.09
N THR A 345 -7.57 9.41 22.56
CA THR A 345 -6.53 10.08 23.36
C THR A 345 -6.71 11.60 23.37
N ASP A 346 -6.85 12.18 24.56
CA ASP A 346 -6.82 13.63 24.72
C ASP A 346 -5.37 14.14 24.73
N CYS A 347 -4.94 14.68 23.59
CA CYS A 347 -3.58 15.16 23.39
C CYS A 347 -3.55 16.68 23.14
N ARG A 348 -2.59 17.34 23.79
CA ARG A 348 -2.34 18.78 23.62
C ARG A 348 -0.85 19.04 23.41
N ILE A 349 -0.54 20.13 22.70
CA ILE A 349 0.84 20.59 22.58
C ILE A 349 1.22 21.38 23.84
N GLU A 350 2.39 21.07 24.38
CA GLU A 350 3.07 21.88 25.38
C GLU A 350 4.37 22.44 24.79
N SER A 351 4.83 23.58 25.31
CA SER A 351 6.06 24.23 24.88
C SER A 351 6.99 24.57 26.04
N SER A 352 8.27 24.71 25.73
CA SER A 352 9.29 25.27 26.61
C SER A 352 10.31 26.10 25.81
N VAL A 353 11.11 26.91 26.51
CA VAL A 353 12.14 27.77 25.89
C VAL A 353 13.56 27.18 26.01
N GLU A 354 13.72 26.08 26.72
CA GLU A 354 14.99 25.40 26.94
C GLU A 354 14.84 23.87 26.98
N LEU A 355 15.95 23.15 26.79
CA LEU A 355 16.04 21.70 26.99
C LEU A 355 17.38 21.35 27.66
N PRO A 356 17.44 20.31 28.52
CA PRO A 356 16.31 19.55 29.05
C PRO A 356 15.51 20.34 30.10
N THR A 357 14.21 20.06 30.24
CA THR A 357 13.34 20.76 31.21
C THR A 357 12.16 19.89 31.64
N GLU A 358 11.70 20.09 32.88
CA GLU A 358 10.43 19.58 33.38
C GLU A 358 9.30 20.60 33.22
N ASP A 359 9.65 21.87 33.00
CA ASP A 359 8.74 23.01 32.90
C ASP A 359 8.17 23.13 31.49
N TRP A 360 7.09 22.40 31.26
CA TRP A 360 6.32 22.42 30.02
C TRP A 360 5.00 23.13 30.24
N THR A 361 4.71 24.12 29.41
CA THR A 361 3.47 24.90 29.48
C THR A 361 2.57 24.57 28.31
N PRO A 362 1.29 24.21 28.52
CA PRO A 362 0.32 24.03 27.44
C PRO A 362 0.22 25.26 26.55
N LEU A 363 0.12 25.04 25.24
CA LEU A 363 -0.12 26.15 24.32
C LEU A 363 -1.50 26.77 24.57
N PRO A 364 -1.62 28.11 24.52
CA PRO A 364 -2.90 28.78 24.69
C PRO A 364 -3.82 28.55 23.47
N GLY A 365 -5.12 28.46 23.71
CA GLY A 365 -6.15 28.25 22.69
C GLY A 365 -6.54 26.78 22.53
N GLU A 366 -7.55 26.53 21.70
CA GLU A 366 -8.05 25.18 21.39
C GLU A 366 -7.53 24.71 20.03
N ALA A 367 -7.27 23.41 19.94
CA ALA A 367 -6.93 22.77 18.67
C ALA A 367 -8.17 22.70 17.77
N VAL A 368 -7.98 22.97 16.49
CA VAL A 368 -9.00 22.73 15.46
C VAL A 368 -8.82 21.31 14.93
N GLN A 369 -9.88 20.52 14.96
CA GLN A 369 -9.90 19.19 14.37
C GLN A 369 -10.22 19.26 12.88
N ASP A 370 -9.47 18.53 12.06
CA ASP A 370 -9.72 18.31 10.63
C ASP A 370 -9.48 16.83 10.28
N GLY A 371 -10.56 16.05 10.25
CA GLY A 371 -10.47 14.60 10.10
C GLY A 371 -9.67 13.98 11.25
N PRO A 372 -8.62 13.17 10.97
CA PRO A 372 -7.78 12.59 12.01
C PRO A 372 -6.68 13.54 12.51
N PHE A 373 -6.58 14.75 11.96
CA PHE A 373 -5.56 15.71 12.33
C PHE A 373 -6.08 16.76 13.29
N SER A 374 -5.21 17.21 14.17
CA SER A 374 -5.43 18.36 15.03
C SER A 374 -4.43 19.44 14.67
N GLN A 375 -4.88 20.69 14.62
CA GLN A 375 -4.07 21.84 14.26
C GLN A 375 -4.18 22.94 15.33
N GLN A 376 -3.05 23.58 15.64
CA GLN A 376 -3.03 24.78 16.47
C GLN A 376 -2.04 25.80 15.91
N THR A 377 -2.47 27.05 15.90
CA THR A 377 -1.71 28.17 15.38
C THR A 377 -1.38 29.15 16.50
N LEU A 378 -0.13 29.61 16.56
CA LEU A 378 0.33 30.57 17.56
C LEU A 378 1.26 31.62 16.95
N SER A 379 1.24 32.82 17.53
CA SER A 379 2.25 33.84 17.24
C SER A 379 3.53 33.57 18.02
N ILE A 380 4.67 33.55 17.33
CA ILE A 380 5.99 33.31 17.93
C ILE A 380 6.96 34.46 17.64
N ASP A 381 7.86 34.71 18.60
CA ASP A 381 9.08 35.48 18.36
C ASP A 381 10.13 34.54 17.73
N ARG A 382 10.59 34.89 16.54
CA ARG A 382 11.57 34.11 15.77
C ARG A 382 12.98 34.15 16.35
N MET A 383 13.26 35.11 17.23
CA MET A 383 14.57 35.24 17.87
C MET A 383 14.70 34.36 19.13
N ALA A 384 13.58 33.78 19.61
CA ALA A 384 13.55 32.95 20.80
C ALA A 384 13.49 31.46 20.42
N SER A 385 14.38 30.66 21.02
CA SER A 385 14.26 29.19 20.96
C SER A 385 12.96 28.74 21.63
N ARG A 386 12.26 27.82 20.96
CA ARG A 386 11.09 27.13 21.52
C ARG A 386 11.15 25.66 21.13
N PHE A 387 10.76 24.83 22.08
CA PHE A 387 10.65 23.38 21.95
C PHE A 387 9.20 22.98 22.19
N PHE A 388 8.75 21.94 21.50
CA PHE A 388 7.37 21.47 21.56
C PHE A 388 7.34 19.98 21.87
N ARG A 389 6.34 19.56 22.63
CA ARG A 389 6.02 18.14 22.81
C ARG A 389 4.52 17.95 22.71
N LEU A 390 4.11 16.78 22.23
CA LEU A 390 2.74 16.33 22.32
C LEU A 390 2.57 15.58 23.64
N ARG A 391 1.70 16.08 24.52
CA ARG A 391 1.36 15.41 25.78
C ARG A 391 -0.05 14.88 25.68
N CYS A 392 -0.18 13.59 25.93
CA CYS A 392 -1.45 12.90 25.96
C CYS A 392 -1.79 12.55 27.39
N LEU A 393 -3.00 12.90 27.81
CA LEU A 393 -3.53 12.52 29.11
C LEU A 393 -4.03 11.08 29.00
N ALA A 394 -3.61 10.22 29.92
CA ALA A 394 -4.24 8.91 30.05
C ALA A 394 -5.72 9.15 30.35
N VAL A 395 -6.61 8.64 29.48
CA VAL A 395 -8.04 8.64 29.77
C VAL A 395 -8.25 7.69 30.96
N PRO A 396 -8.94 8.13 32.03
CA PRO A 396 -9.09 7.36 33.27
C PRO A 396 -9.81 6.03 33.09
#